data_AF-A0A845M2P6-F1
#
_entry.id   AF-A0A845M2P6-F1
#
_cell.length_a   1.000
_cell.length_b   1.000
_cell.length_c   1.000
_cell.angle_alpha   90.00
_cell.angle_beta   90.00
_cell.angle_gamma   90.00
#
_symmetry.space_group_name_H-M   'P 1'
#
loop_
_entity.id
_entity.type
_entity.pdbx_description
1 polymer ?
#
loop_
_entity_poly.entity_id
_entity_poly.type
_entity_poly.pdbx_seq_one_letter_code
_entity_poly.pdbx_strand_id
1 'polypeptide(L)'
;MSEQLTNADLVKLIIEEDIKTPQDDEEIIHLLLDKTLAENINKSHHETYTIGDKISDKMAVVAGSWTFIILFMLILSLWILTNSFIISKPFDAYPFILLNLVLSCLAAIQAPVIMMSQNRQEHKDRIRAENDYKINLKSELIIEDLHIKLDQMIENQEQLLKRLEMLERSNK
;
A
#
# COMPACT_ATOMS: atom_id res chain seq x y z
N MET A 1 -9.92 37.71 -8.46
CA MET A 1 -8.73 36.87 -8.67
C MET A 1 -8.64 35.96 -7.46
N SER A 2 -9.29 34.81 -7.52
CA SER A 2 -9.34 33.82 -6.43
C SER A 2 -8.59 32.59 -6.94
N GLU A 3 -7.31 32.47 -6.57
CA GLU A 3 -6.54 31.27 -6.86
C GLU A 3 -7.22 30.06 -6.21
N GLN A 4 -7.65 29.12 -7.05
CA GLN A 4 -8.15 27.83 -6.59
C GLN A 4 -6.94 27.03 -6.10
N LEU A 5 -6.74 26.97 -4.79
CA LEU A 5 -5.73 26.10 -4.20
C LEU A 5 -6.01 24.65 -4.60
N THR A 6 -5.01 24.01 -5.19
CA THR A 6 -5.10 22.64 -5.69
C THR A 6 -4.95 21.67 -4.53
N ASN A 7 -5.43 20.42 -4.65
CA ASN A 7 -5.32 19.41 -3.58
C ASN A 7 -3.86 19.17 -3.10
N ALA A 8 -2.86 19.52 -3.92
CA ALA A 8 -1.46 19.50 -3.54
C ALA A 8 -1.09 20.62 -2.54
N ASP A 9 -1.70 21.80 -2.65
CA ASP A 9 -1.43 22.97 -1.80
C ASP A 9 -1.97 22.76 -0.38
N LEU A 10 -3.12 22.09 -0.25
CA LEU A 10 -3.71 21.74 1.05
C LEU A 10 -2.91 20.66 1.79
N VAL A 11 -2.31 19.71 1.06
CA VAL A 11 -1.40 18.72 1.67
C VAL A 11 -0.05 19.37 2.00
N LYS A 12 0.41 20.33 1.19
CA LYS A 12 1.59 21.14 1.49
C LYS A 12 1.39 21.99 2.75
N LEU A 13 0.20 22.56 2.93
CA LEU A 13 -0.25 23.26 4.15
C LEU A 13 -0.28 22.37 5.40
N ILE A 14 -0.42 21.05 5.26
CA ILE A 14 -0.38 20.09 6.37
C ILE A 14 1.07 19.65 6.68
N ILE A 15 2.02 19.78 5.74
CA ILE A 15 3.40 19.28 5.86
C ILE A 15 4.42 20.41 6.13
N GLU A 16 4.26 21.59 5.54
CA GLU A 16 5.06 22.79 5.80
C GLU A 16 4.36 23.65 6.87
N GLU A 17 4.57 23.27 8.14
CA GLU A 17 4.68 24.16 9.30
C GLU A 17 4.16 25.62 9.15
N ASP A 18 2.90 25.89 9.51
CA ASP A 18 2.50 27.12 10.22
C ASP A 18 1.27 26.83 11.10
N ILE A 19 1.53 26.27 12.28
CA ILE A 19 0.56 26.23 13.38
C ILE A 19 0.40 27.68 13.89
N LYS A 20 -0.49 28.45 13.27
CA LYS A 20 -1.04 29.68 13.84
C LYS A 20 -2.49 29.89 13.40
N THR A 21 -3.43 29.25 14.08
CA THR A 21 -4.53 29.97 14.77
C THR A 21 -5.42 29.02 15.58
N PRO A 22 -5.82 29.35 16.83
CA PRO A 22 -6.55 28.44 17.73
C PRO A 22 -8.08 28.39 17.51
N GLN A 23 -8.61 28.72 16.32
CA GLN A 23 -10.03 29.08 16.18
C GLN A 23 -10.89 28.19 15.25
N ASP A 24 -10.30 27.30 14.45
CA ASP A 24 -11.04 26.56 13.40
C ASP A 24 -10.95 25.03 13.52
N ASP A 25 -10.81 24.49 14.74
CA ASP A 25 -10.79 23.04 14.97
C ASP A 25 -12.10 22.37 14.52
N GLU A 26 -13.26 23.03 14.69
CA GLU A 26 -14.56 22.53 14.24
C GLU A 26 -14.71 22.51 12.71
N GLU A 27 -14.16 23.51 12.00
CA GLU A 27 -14.26 23.62 10.54
C GLU A 27 -13.37 22.58 9.85
N ILE A 28 -12.18 22.33 10.39
CA ILE A 28 -11.27 21.25 9.96
C ILE A 28 -11.96 19.88 10.12
N ILE A 29 -12.66 19.65 11.23
CA ILE A 29 -13.37 18.39 11.50
C ILE A 29 -14.54 18.20 10.53
N HIS A 30 -15.32 19.24 10.24
CA HIS A 30 -16.43 19.14 9.27
C HIS A 30 -15.92 18.88 7.84
N LEU A 31 -14.77 19.42 7.47
CA LEU A 31 -14.08 19.11 6.20
C LEU A 31 -13.52 17.68 6.16
N LEU A 32 -13.06 17.15 7.30
CA LEU A 32 -12.64 15.75 7.44
C LEU A 32 -13.83 14.78 7.43
N LEU A 33 -15.02 15.20 7.89
CA LEU A 33 -16.25 14.40 7.93
C LEU A 33 -16.99 14.39 6.58
N ASP A 34 -17.10 15.54 5.91
CA ASP A 34 -17.94 15.71 4.72
C ASP A 34 -17.33 15.09 3.46
N LYS A 35 -16.00 15.00 3.40
CA LYS A 35 -15.33 14.45 2.24
C LYS A 35 -15.18 12.93 2.40
N THR A 36 -15.98 12.17 1.66
CA THR A 36 -15.85 10.72 1.41
C THR A 36 -14.54 10.40 0.66
N LEU A 37 -13.39 10.75 1.25
CA LEU A 37 -12.06 10.55 0.71
C LEU A 37 -11.65 9.07 0.71
N ALA A 38 -12.33 8.24 1.50
CA ALA A 38 -12.11 6.79 1.55
C ALA A 38 -12.27 6.13 0.17
N GLU A 39 -13.12 6.66 -0.71
CA GLU A 39 -13.26 6.13 -2.08
C GLU A 39 -12.19 6.65 -3.05
N ASN A 40 -11.62 7.84 -2.80
CA ASN A 40 -10.75 8.52 -3.76
C ASN A 40 -9.25 8.17 -3.63
N ILE A 41 -8.81 7.66 -2.47
CA ILE A 41 -7.41 7.25 -2.28
C ILE A 41 -7.08 6.00 -3.14
N ASN A 42 -8.04 5.11 -3.38
CA ASN A 42 -7.85 3.95 -4.25
C ASN A 42 -7.95 4.28 -5.76
N LYS A 43 -8.61 5.38 -6.14
CA LYS A 43 -8.78 5.80 -7.55
C LYS A 43 -7.66 6.70 -8.08
N SER A 44 -6.86 7.32 -7.22
CA SER A 44 -5.81 8.28 -7.66
C SER A 44 -4.51 7.62 -8.12
N HIS A 45 -4.32 6.32 -7.93
CA HIS A 45 -3.17 5.56 -8.43
C HIS A 45 -3.51 4.76 -9.70
N HIS A 46 -3.97 5.46 -10.73
CA HIS A 46 -3.87 4.92 -12.09
C HIS A 46 -2.42 5.06 -12.55
N GLU A 47 -1.53 4.18 -12.07
CA GLU A 47 -0.28 3.96 -12.78
C GLU A 47 -0.63 3.46 -14.18
N THR A 48 -0.23 4.22 -15.20
CA THR A 48 -0.32 3.80 -16.59
C THR A 48 0.61 2.61 -16.78
N TYR A 49 0.10 1.40 -16.58
CA TYR A 49 0.84 0.17 -16.79
C TYR A 49 1.41 0.13 -18.22
N THR A 50 2.74 0.20 -18.34
CA THR A 50 3.38 -0.03 -19.63
C THR A 50 3.22 -1.51 -19.99
N ILE A 51 3.18 -1.83 -21.29
CA ILE A 51 3.06 -3.21 -21.77
C ILE A 51 4.18 -4.09 -21.17
N GLY A 52 5.38 -3.52 -20.96
CA GLY A 52 6.50 -4.17 -20.28
C GLY A 52 6.22 -4.51 -18.80
N ASP A 53 5.46 -3.69 -18.08
CA ASP A 53 5.12 -3.94 -16.67
C ASP A 53 4.19 -5.15 -16.54
N LYS A 54 3.19 -5.24 -17.44
CA LYS A 54 2.25 -6.38 -17.47
C LYS A 54 2.94 -7.70 -17.82
N ILE A 55 3.92 -7.67 -18.72
CA ILE A 55 4.70 -8.86 -19.10
C ILE A 55 5.61 -9.26 -17.93
N SER A 56 6.29 -8.29 -17.31
CA SER A 56 7.18 -8.53 -16.17
C SER A 56 6.44 -9.10 -14.97
N ASP A 57 5.26 -8.57 -14.62
CA ASP A 57 4.44 -9.07 -13.51
C ASP A 57 3.95 -10.50 -13.78
N LYS A 58 3.55 -10.83 -15.01
CA LYS A 58 3.20 -12.21 -15.38
C LYS A 58 4.40 -13.15 -15.32
N MET A 59 5.57 -12.71 -15.78
CA MET A 59 6.79 -13.52 -15.72
C MET A 59 7.26 -13.73 -14.28
N ALA A 60 7.16 -12.73 -13.41
CA ALA A 60 7.51 -12.85 -11.99
C ALA A 60 6.61 -13.86 -11.26
N VAL A 61 5.29 -13.83 -11.53
CA VAL A 61 4.33 -14.80 -10.95
C VAL A 61 4.60 -16.23 -11.46
N VAL A 62 4.94 -16.38 -12.75
CA VAL A 62 5.23 -17.71 -13.34
C VAL A 62 6.58 -18.24 -12.86
N ALA A 63 7.62 -17.41 -12.83
CA ALA A 63 8.96 -17.79 -12.38
C ALA A 63 9.04 -18.07 -10.87
N GLY A 64 8.15 -17.45 -10.07
CA GLY A 64 8.03 -17.70 -8.63
C GLY A 64 7.24 -18.95 -8.25
N SER A 65 6.66 -19.68 -9.21
CA SER A 65 5.88 -20.89 -8.93
C SER A 65 6.76 -22.11 -8.72
N TRP A 66 6.43 -22.92 -7.70
CA TRP A 66 7.04 -24.23 -7.46
C TRP A 66 6.94 -25.17 -8.67
N THR A 67 5.88 -25.06 -9.47
CA THR A 67 5.71 -25.88 -10.67
C THR A 67 6.73 -25.56 -11.78
N PHE A 68 7.15 -24.29 -11.89
CA PHE A 68 8.17 -23.87 -12.85
C PHE A 68 9.54 -24.44 -12.51
N ILE A 69 9.91 -24.41 -11.22
CA ILE A 69 11.18 -24.96 -10.72
C ILE A 69 11.27 -26.46 -11.02
N ILE A 70 10.20 -27.21 -10.75
CA ILE A 70 10.17 -28.66 -11.00
C ILE A 70 10.28 -28.96 -12.50
N LEU A 71 9.54 -28.25 -13.36
CA LEU A 71 9.61 -28.43 -14.81
C LEU A 71 11.01 -28.09 -15.36
N PHE A 72 11.62 -27.00 -14.88
CA PHE A 72 12.96 -26.58 -15.28
C PHE A 72 14.01 -27.64 -14.91
N MET A 73 13.94 -28.19 -13.70
CA MET A 73 14.82 -29.29 -13.26
C MET A 73 14.64 -30.57 -14.10
N LEU A 74 13.42 -30.88 -14.52
CA LEU A 74 13.15 -32.03 -15.40
C LEU A 74 13.76 -31.83 -16.80
N ILE A 75 13.64 -30.63 -17.37
CA ILE A 75 14.23 -30.31 -18.68
C ILE A 75 15.75 -30.38 -18.62
N LEU A 76 16.37 -29.82 -17.58
CA LEU A 76 17.83 -29.91 -17.37
C LEU A 76 18.27 -31.37 -17.22
N SER A 77 17.55 -32.15 -16.40
CA SER A 77 17.84 -33.57 -16.20
C SER A 77 17.73 -34.35 -17.52
N LEU A 78 16.70 -34.08 -18.32
CA LEU A 78 16.51 -34.70 -19.63
C LEU A 78 17.64 -34.32 -20.61
N TRP A 79 18.09 -33.07 -20.61
CA TRP A 79 19.20 -32.60 -21.44
C TRP A 79 20.51 -33.30 -21.10
N ILE A 80 20.81 -33.43 -19.80
CA ILE A 80 22.01 -34.13 -19.30
C ILE A 80 21.94 -35.61 -19.67
N LEU A 81 20.81 -36.28 -19.41
CA LEU A 81 20.64 -37.70 -19.72
C LEU A 81 20.77 -37.97 -21.23
N THR A 82 20.20 -37.10 -22.06
CA THR A 82 20.25 -37.26 -23.53
C THR A 82 21.67 -37.07 -24.07
N ASN A 83 22.39 -36.03 -23.62
CA ASN A 83 23.77 -35.80 -24.06
C ASN A 83 24.76 -36.80 -23.46
N SER A 84 24.50 -37.37 -22.28
CA SER A 84 25.44 -38.28 -21.62
C SER A 84 25.27 -39.75 -22.02
N PHE A 85 24.05 -40.22 -22.32
CA PHE A 85 23.79 -41.66 -22.51
C PHE A 85 23.18 -42.03 -23.87
N ILE A 86 22.49 -41.11 -24.54
CA ILE A 86 21.65 -41.43 -25.70
C ILE A 86 22.35 -41.14 -27.02
N ILE A 87 23.24 -40.14 -27.06
CA ILE A 87 23.89 -39.68 -28.27
C ILE A 87 25.33 -40.22 -28.38
N SER A 88 25.64 -40.91 -29.47
CA SER A 88 27.00 -41.45 -29.73
C SER A 88 28.05 -40.36 -30.03
N LYS A 89 27.63 -39.16 -30.45
CA LYS A 89 28.49 -37.99 -30.63
C LYS A 89 27.89 -36.80 -29.85
N PRO A 90 28.22 -36.63 -28.56
CA PRO A 90 27.55 -35.67 -27.69
C PRO A 90 27.70 -34.26 -28.23
N PHE A 91 26.59 -33.53 -28.29
CA PHE A 91 26.58 -32.12 -28.70
C PHE A 91 27.15 -31.22 -27.59
N ASP A 92 26.88 -31.58 -26.32
CA ASP A 92 27.45 -30.95 -25.13
C ASP A 92 28.04 -32.03 -24.21
N ALA A 93 29.29 -32.41 -24.46
CA ALA A 93 29.99 -33.40 -23.65
C ALA A 93 30.34 -32.84 -22.26
N TYR A 94 30.41 -33.71 -21.25
CA TYR A 94 30.91 -33.32 -19.92
C TYR A 94 32.26 -32.59 -20.07
N PRO A 95 32.40 -31.32 -19.63
CA PRO A 95 31.71 -30.65 -18.51
C PRO A 95 30.51 -29.72 -18.83
N PHE A 96 29.78 -29.93 -19.94
CA PHE A 96 28.56 -29.19 -20.34
C PHE A 96 28.75 -27.67 -20.50
N ILE A 97 29.62 -27.26 -21.43
CA ILE A 97 30.00 -25.85 -21.60
C ILE A 97 28.83 -24.99 -22.10
N LEU A 98 27.97 -25.56 -22.96
CA LEU A 98 26.84 -24.83 -23.53
C LEU A 98 25.72 -24.65 -22.51
N LEU A 99 25.42 -25.71 -21.75
CA LEU A 99 24.46 -25.63 -20.65
C LEU A 99 24.87 -24.56 -19.62
N ASN A 100 26.15 -24.55 -19.24
CA ASN A 100 26.69 -23.60 -18.27
C ASN A 100 26.59 -22.15 -18.79
N LEU A 101 26.91 -21.93 -20.07
CA LEU A 101 26.81 -20.61 -20.70
C LEU A 101 25.36 -20.10 -20.72
N VAL A 102 24.40 -20.95 -21.09
CA VAL A 102 22.97 -20.60 -21.12
C VAL A 102 22.45 -20.32 -19.72
N LEU A 103 22.76 -21.16 -18.73
CA LEU A 103 22.36 -20.97 -17.33
C LEU A 103 22.92 -19.66 -16.75
N SER A 104 24.19 -19.36 -17.03
CA SER A 104 24.83 -18.12 -16.58
C SER A 104 24.16 -16.88 -17.19
N CYS A 105 23.82 -16.94 -18.48
CA CYS A 105 23.08 -15.85 -19.13
C CYS A 105 21.66 -15.70 -18.55
N LEU A 106 20.97 -16.80 -18.31
CA LEU A 106 19.63 -16.81 -17.74
C LEU A 106 19.62 -16.19 -16.33
N ALA A 107 20.58 -16.58 -15.48
CA ALA A 107 20.75 -16.04 -14.14
C ALA A 107 21.07 -14.53 -14.15
N ALA A 108 21.93 -14.08 -15.08
CA ALA A 108 22.29 -12.68 -15.21
C ALA A 108 21.10 -11.78 -15.56
N ILE A 109 20.15 -12.26 -16.37
CA ILE A 109 18.92 -11.53 -16.71
C ILE A 109 17.87 -11.66 -15.58
N GLN A 110 17.86 -12.78 -14.87
CA GLN A 110 16.90 -13.05 -13.80
C GLN A 110 17.05 -12.09 -12.61
N ALA A 111 18.28 -11.79 -12.18
CA ALA A 111 18.51 -10.94 -11.01
C ALA A 111 17.94 -9.50 -11.16
N PRO A 112 18.18 -8.76 -12.25
CA PRO A 112 17.57 -7.45 -12.48
C PRO A 112 16.04 -7.50 -12.62
N VAL A 113 15.49 -8.53 -13.26
CA VAL A 113 14.03 -8.69 -13.41
C VAL A 113 13.36 -8.90 -12.06
N ILE A 114 13.96 -9.74 -11.20
CA ILE A 114 13.50 -9.92 -9.83
C ILE A 114 13.61 -8.60 -9.07
N MET A 115 14.73 -7.89 -9.16
CA MET A 115 14.94 -6.61 -8.48
C MET A 115 13.95 -5.54 -8.94
N MET A 116 13.62 -5.47 -10.25
CA MET A 116 12.61 -4.56 -10.78
C MET A 116 11.20 -4.92 -10.26
N SER A 117 10.88 -6.22 -10.20
CA SER A 117 9.61 -6.69 -9.62
C SER A 117 9.52 -6.39 -8.12
N GLN A 118 10.61 -6.56 -7.38
CA GLN A 118 10.70 -6.24 -5.95
C GLN A 118 10.54 -4.73 -5.72
N ASN A 119 11.30 -3.89 -6.42
CA ASN A 119 11.22 -2.44 -6.30
C ASN A 119 9.80 -1.91 -6.60
N ARG A 120 9.09 -2.52 -7.56
CA ARG A 120 7.67 -2.19 -7.85
C ARG A 120 6.73 -2.61 -6.72
N GLN A 121 6.93 -3.78 -6.12
CA GLN A 121 6.10 -4.22 -4.98
C GLN A 121 6.38 -3.37 -3.73
N GLU A 122 7.64 -3.09 -3.42
CA GLU A 122 8.04 -2.22 -2.30
C GLU A 122 7.45 -0.82 -2.44
N HIS A 123 7.40 -0.27 -3.65
CA HIS A 123 6.74 1.02 -3.90
C HIS A 123 5.25 0.99 -3.55
N LYS A 124 4.54 -0.05 -4.00
CA LYS A 124 3.11 -0.24 -3.70
C LYS A 124 2.87 -0.46 -2.21
N ASP A 125 3.72 -1.25 -1.56
CA ASP A 125 3.63 -1.53 -0.13
C ASP A 125 3.90 -0.26 0.70
N ARG A 126 4.87 0.58 0.29
CA ARG A 126 5.13 1.87 0.93
C ARG A 126 3.92 2.80 0.86
N ILE A 127 3.32 2.95 -0.33
CA ILE A 127 2.12 3.79 -0.51
C ILE A 127 0.96 3.25 0.34
N ARG A 128 0.77 1.94 0.39
CA ARG A 128 -0.26 1.32 1.24
C ARG A 128 -0.01 1.63 2.70
N ALA A 129 1.23 1.48 3.19
CA ALA A 129 1.59 1.78 4.57
C ALA A 129 1.36 3.26 4.93
N GLU A 130 1.72 4.20 4.03
CA GLU A 130 1.45 5.63 4.24
C GLU A 130 -0.05 5.94 4.33
N ASN A 131 -0.87 5.28 3.51
CA ASN A 131 -2.32 5.44 3.55
C ASN A 131 -2.92 4.84 4.82
N ASP A 132 -2.48 3.64 5.22
CA ASP A 132 -2.92 3.00 6.46
C ASP A 132 -2.55 3.85 7.69
N TYR A 133 -1.36 4.49 7.68
CA TYR A 133 -0.95 5.44 8.71
C TYR A 133 -1.90 6.64 8.80
N LYS A 134 -2.22 7.27 7.66
CA LYS A 134 -3.15 8.41 7.61
C LYS A 134 -4.55 8.06 8.09
N ILE A 135 -5.05 6.87 7.75
CA ILE A 135 -6.36 6.38 8.21
C ILE A 135 -6.37 6.14 9.72
N ASN A 136 -5.29 5.57 10.27
CA ASN A 136 -5.17 5.36 11.71
C ASN A 136 -5.14 6.70 12.47
N LEU A 137 -4.31 7.65 12.03
CA LEU A 137 -4.23 8.96 12.66
C LEU A 137 -5.59 9.69 12.62
N LYS A 138 -6.31 9.60 11.49
CA LYS A 138 -7.66 10.15 11.38
C LYS A 138 -8.63 9.50 12.38
N SER A 139 -8.54 8.17 12.53
CA SER A 139 -9.40 7.43 13.46
C SER A 139 -9.12 7.82 14.92
N GLU A 140 -7.86 8.02 15.26
CA GLU A 140 -7.43 8.49 16.59
C GLU A 140 -8.03 9.86 16.92
N LEU A 141 -7.90 10.84 16.01
CA LEU A 141 -8.47 12.19 16.20
C LEU A 141 -10.00 12.18 16.34
N ILE A 142 -10.69 11.35 15.56
CA ILE A 142 -12.16 11.23 15.67
C ILE A 142 -12.56 10.62 17.02
N ILE A 143 -11.81 9.64 17.53
CA ILE A 143 -12.08 9.04 18.84
C ILE A 143 -11.86 10.07 19.95
N GLU A 144 -10.80 10.88 19.86
CA GLU A 144 -10.53 11.96 20.81
C GLU A 144 -11.66 13.01 20.84
N ASP A 145 -12.10 13.49 19.67
CA ASP A 145 -13.24 14.42 19.56
C ASP A 145 -14.55 13.81 20.11
N LEU A 146 -14.81 12.53 19.81
CA LEU A 146 -15.97 11.82 20.36
C LEU A 146 -15.91 11.73 21.88
N HIS A 147 -14.73 11.55 22.47
CA HIS A 147 -14.57 11.54 23.92
C HIS A 147 -14.92 12.90 24.52
N ILE A 148 -14.40 13.99 23.95
CA ILE A 148 -14.68 15.35 24.40
C ILE A 148 -16.19 15.66 24.33
N LYS A 149 -16.84 15.32 23.23
CA LYS A 149 -18.29 15.52 23.06
C LYS A 149 -19.12 14.67 24.02
N LEU A 150 -18.67 13.45 24.30
CA LEU A 150 -19.32 12.57 25.27
C LEU A 150 -19.22 13.13 26.69
N ASP A 151 -18.06 13.66 27.08
CA ASP A 151 -17.86 14.33 28.37
C ASP A 151 -18.77 15.56 28.50
N GLN A 152 -18.85 16.40 27.47
CA GLN A 152 -19.76 17.55 27.43
C GLN A 152 -21.24 17.13 27.54
N MET A 153 -21.62 16.03 26.87
CA MET A 153 -22.98 15.51 26.94
C MET A 153 -23.31 15.01 28.34
N ILE A 154 -22.38 14.33 29.02
CA ILE A 154 -22.52 13.88 30.40
C ILE A 154 -22.70 15.08 31.34
N GLU A 155 -21.87 16.13 31.19
CA GLU A 155 -21.98 17.34 32.01
C GLU A 155 -23.35 18.03 31.81
N ASN A 156 -23.80 18.15 30.57
CA ASN A 156 -25.13 18.69 30.26
C ASN A 156 -26.25 17.86 30.90
N GLN A 157 -26.15 16.52 30.88
CA GLN A 157 -27.12 15.65 31.55
C GLN A 157 -27.14 15.86 33.07
N GLU A 158 -25.97 16.03 33.70
CA GLU A 158 -25.86 16.30 35.13
C GLU A 158 -26.51 17.66 35.50
N GLN A 159 -26.28 18.69 34.68
CA GLN A 159 -26.90 20.00 34.87
C GLN A 159 -28.43 19.93 34.72
N LEU A 160 -28.93 19.17 33.75
CA LEU A 160 -30.37 18.95 33.57
C LEU A 160 -30.99 18.23 34.77
N LEU A 161 -30.34 17.18 35.28
CA LEU A 161 -30.76 16.47 36.49
C LEU A 161 -30.85 17.40 37.70
N LYS A 162 -29.83 18.24 37.93
CA LYS A 162 -29.85 19.24 39.01
C LYS A 162 -31.01 20.23 38.87
N ARG A 163 -31.31 20.69 37.64
CA ARG A 163 -32.45 21.58 37.37
C ARG A 163 -33.80 20.90 37.66
N LEU A 164 -33.95 19.64 37.29
CA LEU A 164 -35.16 18.85 37.59
C LEU A 164 -35.36 18.69 39.10
N GLU A 165 -34.31 18.36 39.86
CA GLU A 165 -34.40 18.27 41.33
C GLU A 165 -34.79 19.60 41.98
N MET A 166 -34.25 20.72 41.50
CA MET A 166 -34.61 22.05 42.00
C MET A 166 -36.09 22.39 41.73
N LEU A 167 -36.60 22.05 40.55
CA LEU A 167 -38.02 22.23 40.21
C LEU A 167 -38.93 21.36 41.08
N GLU A 168 -38.57 20.09 41.31
CA GLU A 168 -39.33 19.23 42.23
C GLU A 168 -39.37 19.77 43.66
N ARG A 169 -38.24 20.32 44.15
CA ARG A 169 -38.20 20.94 45.48
C ARG A 169 -38.99 22.23 45.58
N SER A 170 -39.05 23.02 44.50
CA SER A 170 -39.84 24.26 44.46
C SER A 170 -41.36 24.02 44.33
N ASN A 171 -41.77 22.82 43.91
CA ASN A 171 -43.17 22.46 43.71
C ASN A 171 -43.78 21.70 44.92
N LYS A 172 -43.01 21.55 46.00
CA LYS A 172 -43.43 21.05 47.33
C LYS A 172 -43.53 22.21 48.31
#